data_AF-A0ABD2MHK5-F1
#
_entry.id   AF-A0ABD2MHK5-F1
#
_cell.length_a   1.000
_cell.length_b   1.000
_cell.length_c   1.000
_cell.angle_alpha   90.00
_cell.angle_beta   90.00
_cell.angle_gamma   90.00
#
_symmetry.space_group_name_H-M   'P 1'
#
loop_
_entity.id
_entity.type
_entity.pdbx_description
1 polymer ?
#
loop_
_entity_poly.entity_id
_entity_poly.type
_entity_poly.pdbx_seq_one_letter_code
_entity_poly.pdbx_strand_id
1 'polypeptide(L)'
;VQHYILVVQAQDAGHPSLSSTLTVYCNVLDLNDNSPIFDPMSYTKEIFENASMSSPVLTVSATDLDSGNNGKIVYAITSGDDKEDFKILPTGEILVNRNLDREEQALYNLVVTATDQAVDPEERLSSTVQVTITLRDVNDMSPAFITPNETTVAENIPINTVVMAIKAIDKDEGRNGYIEYSLASDPHTNGVFSLGPVDGLLRVSGMIDREIRNNYTLLVTARDRGEPPRASQMKLFVKILDENDNSPIFDPKQYSASKPENASIGTSVLQVSATDIDEGLNGRVRYSIISGDTNRDFTIAEDTGVIRVAKNLNFERKSRYLLTVRAEDCAGDINDGVIRSDVAEVSISISDINDNPPTFLDSPYLAYVMENTIPPNGGYVITVKAYDADTLPFNSLVKYFIKEGDTDIFRINASTGEISLLRALDRELQAEYSLSLVAMDTGKGLAEQVKNAQPNSIRIAYSRIEASEKLKIEKNIPEKIKEFKEFLV
;
A
#
# COMPACT_ATOMS: atom_id res chain seq x y z
N VAL A 1 -20.68 -52.12 80.63
CA VAL A 1 -21.57 -52.73 81.66
C VAL A 1 -21.17 -52.22 83.04
N GLN A 2 -21.87 -51.19 83.51
CA GLN A 2 -21.78 -50.79 84.90
C GLN A 2 -22.66 -51.76 85.71
N HIS A 3 -22.08 -52.38 86.73
CA HIS A 3 -22.82 -53.27 87.62
C HIS A 3 -22.68 -52.76 89.05
N TYR A 4 -23.79 -52.74 89.77
CA TYR A 4 -23.81 -52.43 91.19
C TYR A 4 -24.00 -53.74 91.95
N ILE A 5 -23.14 -53.96 92.95
CA ILE A 5 -23.23 -55.13 93.83
C ILE A 5 -23.76 -54.62 95.16
N LEU A 6 -24.99 -55.01 95.49
CA LEU A 6 -25.64 -54.66 96.75
C LEU A 6 -25.71 -55.89 97.64
N VAL A 7 -25.38 -55.75 98.91
CA VAL A 7 -25.63 -56.81 99.91
C VAL A 7 -26.87 -56.40 100.70
N VAL A 8 -27.94 -57.15 100.54
CA VAL A 8 -29.21 -56.91 101.24
C VAL A 8 -29.31 -57.89 102.40
N GLN A 9 -29.62 -57.39 103.60
CA GLN A 9 -29.82 -58.19 104.80
C GLN A 9 -31.29 -58.15 105.21
N ALA A 10 -31.90 -59.32 105.40
CA ALA A 10 -33.19 -59.46 106.06
C ALA A 10 -32.96 -60.02 107.47
N GLN A 11 -33.55 -59.38 108.48
CA GLN A 11 -33.43 -59.76 109.89
C GLN A 11 -34.83 -59.86 110.51
N ASP A 12 -35.10 -60.93 111.25
CA ASP A 12 -36.35 -61.08 111.99
C ASP A 12 -36.35 -60.27 113.30
N ALA A 13 -37.54 -60.06 113.88
CA ALA A 13 -37.70 -59.29 115.12
C ALA A 13 -37.60 -60.17 116.39
N GLY A 14 -37.02 -61.37 116.29
CA GLY A 14 -36.92 -62.33 117.40
C GLY A 14 -35.83 -62.00 118.42
N HIS A 15 -35.84 -62.71 119.56
CA HIS A 15 -34.77 -62.68 120.56
C HIS A 15 -34.27 -64.11 120.87
N PRO A 16 -33.07 -64.50 120.37
CA PRO A 16 -32.17 -63.72 119.50
C PRO A 16 -32.71 -63.57 118.08
N SER A 17 -32.37 -62.47 117.41
CA SER A 17 -32.78 -62.22 116.03
C SER A 17 -31.92 -63.04 115.08
N LEU A 18 -32.53 -63.70 114.09
CA LEU A 18 -31.83 -64.34 113.00
C LEU A 18 -31.81 -63.43 111.77
N SER A 19 -30.72 -63.46 111.01
CA SER A 19 -30.63 -62.70 109.76
C SER A 19 -30.04 -63.53 108.63
N SER A 20 -30.40 -63.17 107.41
CA SER A 20 -29.90 -63.73 106.17
C SER A 20 -29.47 -62.60 105.25
N THR A 21 -28.37 -62.78 104.54
CA THR A 21 -27.88 -61.83 103.54
C THR A 21 -27.97 -62.43 102.14
N LEU A 22 -28.27 -61.58 101.16
CA LEU A 22 -28.30 -61.91 99.75
C LEU A 22 -27.50 -60.86 98.97
N THR A 23 -26.62 -61.31 98.08
CA THR A 23 -25.95 -60.42 97.12
C THR A 23 -26.84 -60.23 95.90
N VAL A 24 -27.23 -58.99 95.64
CA VAL A 24 -28.01 -58.59 94.46
C VAL A 24 -27.05 -57.99 93.44
N TYR A 25 -27.07 -58.55 92.23
CA TYR A 25 -26.37 -58.02 91.08
C TYR A 25 -27.33 -57.16 90.27
N CYS A 26 -27.11 -55.84 90.28
CA CYS A 26 -27.86 -54.90 89.47
C CYS A 26 -27.04 -54.58 88.21
N ASN A 27 -27.40 -55.21 87.10
CA ASN A 27 -26.82 -54.90 85.79
C ASN A 27 -27.61 -53.73 85.19
N VAL A 28 -26.93 -52.61 84.91
CA VAL A 28 -27.53 -51.51 84.14
C VAL A 28 -27.47 -51.88 82.67
N LEU A 29 -28.65 -51.93 82.04
CA LEU A 29 -28.76 -52.06 80.60
C LEU A 29 -28.60 -50.68 79.96
N ASP A 30 -27.88 -50.67 78.85
CA ASP A 30 -27.70 -49.48 78.02
C ASP A 30 -29.01 -49.15 77.30
N LEU A 31 -29.26 -47.87 77.03
CA LEU A 31 -30.32 -47.37 76.16
C LEU A 31 -29.66 -46.44 75.16
N ASN A 32 -30.11 -46.42 73.90
CA ASN A 32 -29.61 -45.48 72.88
C ASN A 32 -30.14 -44.06 73.13
N ASP A 33 -29.63 -43.38 74.16
CA ASP A 33 -30.07 -42.04 74.57
C ASP A 33 -29.02 -40.94 74.34
N ASN A 34 -27.84 -41.30 73.82
CA ASN A 34 -26.82 -40.37 73.38
C ASN A 34 -26.64 -40.45 71.85
N SER A 35 -26.64 -39.29 71.20
CA SER A 35 -26.29 -39.22 69.77
C SER A 35 -24.76 -39.10 69.62
N PRO A 36 -24.18 -39.56 68.50
CA PRO A 36 -22.76 -39.31 68.22
C PRO A 36 -22.46 -37.81 68.21
N ILE A 37 -21.32 -37.39 68.76
CA ILE A 37 -20.90 -35.97 68.81
C ILE A 37 -19.53 -35.81 68.14
N PHE A 38 -19.44 -34.93 67.15
CA PHE A 38 -18.17 -34.53 66.54
C PHE A 38 -17.39 -33.56 67.42
N ASP A 39 -16.09 -33.81 67.53
CA ASP A 39 -15.12 -32.87 68.11
C ASP A 39 -13.84 -32.90 67.25
N PRO A 40 -13.48 -31.81 66.55
CA PRO A 40 -14.12 -30.49 66.53
C PRO A 40 -15.45 -30.41 65.76
N MET A 41 -16.22 -29.34 66.00
CA MET A 41 -17.54 -29.08 65.37
C MET A 41 -17.49 -28.65 63.89
N SER A 42 -16.29 -28.52 63.29
CA SER A 42 -16.11 -28.23 61.87
C SER A 42 -14.70 -28.60 61.44
N TYR A 43 -14.53 -29.03 60.19
CA TYR A 43 -13.24 -29.34 59.62
C TYR A 43 -12.98 -28.47 58.38
N THR A 44 -11.74 -28.04 58.20
CA THR A 44 -11.31 -27.35 56.98
C THR A 44 -9.99 -27.92 56.51
N LYS A 45 -9.87 -28.12 55.20
CA LYS A 45 -8.66 -28.63 54.59
C LYS A 45 -8.44 -28.01 53.22
N GLU A 46 -7.17 -27.77 52.93
CA GLU A 46 -6.71 -27.41 51.60
C GLU A 46 -5.94 -28.59 51.00
N ILE A 47 -6.26 -28.92 49.76
CA ILE A 47 -5.58 -29.96 48.96
C ILE A 47 -5.33 -29.42 47.56
N PHE A 48 -4.32 -29.91 46.86
CA PHE A 48 -4.12 -29.58 45.45
C PHE A 48 -5.13 -30.33 44.58
N GLU A 49 -5.57 -29.73 43.48
CA GLU A 49 -6.48 -30.38 42.53
C GLU A 49 -5.87 -31.63 41.85
N ASN A 50 -4.55 -31.68 41.72
CA ASN A 50 -3.83 -32.86 41.23
C ASN A 50 -3.66 -33.97 42.29
N ALA A 51 -4.38 -33.89 43.41
CA ALA A 51 -4.38 -34.93 44.43
C ALA A 51 -4.74 -36.28 43.81
N SER A 52 -3.89 -37.28 44.05
CA SER A 52 -4.07 -38.60 43.45
C SER A 52 -5.33 -39.28 43.99
N MET A 53 -5.99 -40.06 43.13
CA MET A 53 -7.13 -40.87 43.54
C MET A 53 -6.74 -41.78 44.71
N SER A 54 -7.64 -41.91 45.70
CA SER A 54 -7.45 -42.61 46.97
C SER A 54 -6.40 -42.02 47.91
N SER A 55 -5.91 -40.80 47.65
CA SER A 55 -5.09 -40.08 48.63
C SER A 55 -5.92 -39.57 49.81
N PRO A 56 -5.36 -39.55 51.04
CA PRO A 56 -6.06 -39.07 52.22
C PRO A 56 -6.18 -37.55 52.25
N VAL A 57 -7.37 -37.06 52.61
CA VAL A 57 -7.68 -35.63 52.75
C VAL A 57 -7.59 -35.21 54.22
N LEU A 58 -8.48 -35.76 55.05
CA LEU A 58 -8.56 -35.57 56.50
C LEU A 58 -9.38 -36.69 57.13
N THR A 59 -9.31 -36.80 58.46
CA THR A 59 -10.13 -37.75 59.23
C THR A 59 -11.08 -36.99 60.14
N VAL A 60 -12.37 -37.27 60.05
CA VAL A 60 -13.37 -36.80 61.01
C VAL A 60 -13.52 -37.81 62.15
N SER A 61 -13.88 -37.32 63.34
CA SER A 61 -14.11 -38.18 64.49
C SER A 61 -15.33 -37.72 65.25
N ALA A 62 -16.25 -38.64 65.48
CA ALA A 62 -17.34 -38.50 66.43
C ALA A 62 -17.16 -39.53 67.55
N THR A 63 -17.69 -39.20 68.72
CA THR A 63 -17.74 -40.07 69.89
C THR A 63 -19.19 -40.23 70.33
N ASP A 64 -19.56 -41.44 70.72
CA ASP A 64 -20.85 -41.75 71.31
C ASP A 64 -20.60 -42.32 72.72
N LEU A 65 -21.44 -41.92 73.68
CA LEU A 65 -21.28 -42.31 75.08
C LEU A 65 -21.93 -43.66 75.40
N ASP A 66 -22.76 -44.19 74.49
CA ASP A 66 -23.48 -45.43 74.66
C ASP A 66 -22.58 -46.67 74.49
N SER A 67 -23.06 -47.84 74.91
CA SER A 67 -22.29 -49.08 74.90
C SER A 67 -22.64 -49.99 73.71
N GLY A 68 -21.68 -50.79 73.25
CA GLY A 68 -21.96 -51.80 72.24
C GLY A 68 -22.34 -51.21 70.88
N ASN A 69 -23.48 -51.62 70.31
CA ASN A 69 -23.94 -51.13 69.01
C ASN A 69 -24.47 -49.70 69.06
N ASN A 70 -25.02 -49.29 70.22
CA ASN A 70 -25.54 -47.94 70.46
C ASN A 70 -24.38 -46.92 70.43
N GLY A 71 -23.21 -47.30 70.94
CA GLY A 71 -22.01 -46.46 70.83
C GLY A 71 -21.21 -46.59 69.52
N LYS A 72 -21.61 -47.45 68.58
CA LYS A 72 -20.79 -47.79 67.41
C LYS A 72 -21.18 -46.99 66.18
N ILE A 73 -20.25 -46.14 65.72
CA ILE A 73 -20.52 -45.13 64.70
C ILE A 73 -20.26 -45.62 63.27
N VAL A 74 -21.09 -45.17 62.33
CA VAL A 74 -20.86 -45.21 60.87
C VAL A 74 -20.85 -43.79 60.33
N TYR A 75 -19.92 -43.50 59.43
CA TYR A 75 -19.82 -42.21 58.76
C TYR A 75 -20.34 -42.28 57.32
N ALA A 76 -20.97 -41.21 56.86
CA ALA A 76 -21.38 -41.03 55.46
C ALA A 76 -21.27 -39.55 55.05
N ILE A 77 -20.87 -39.28 53.80
CA ILE A 77 -21.03 -37.97 53.18
C ILE A 77 -22.46 -37.90 52.64
N THR A 78 -23.27 -36.96 53.12
CA THR A 78 -24.71 -36.90 52.81
C THR A 78 -25.10 -35.73 51.92
N SER A 79 -24.24 -34.72 51.77
CA SER A 79 -24.44 -33.57 50.89
C SER A 79 -23.12 -32.87 50.58
N GLY A 80 -23.10 -32.05 49.53
CA GLY A 80 -21.96 -31.20 49.17
C GLY A 80 -20.95 -31.82 48.21
N ASP A 81 -21.23 -33.03 47.73
CA ASP A 81 -20.41 -33.79 46.79
C ASP A 81 -21.29 -34.49 45.74
N ASP A 82 -21.88 -33.71 44.85
CA ASP A 82 -22.85 -34.21 43.86
C ASP A 82 -22.23 -35.19 42.83
N LYS A 83 -20.90 -35.15 42.67
CA LYS A 83 -20.14 -35.95 41.71
C LYS A 83 -19.45 -37.16 42.33
N GLU A 84 -19.56 -37.35 43.64
CA GLU A 84 -18.86 -38.38 44.41
C GLU A 84 -17.33 -38.28 44.23
N ASP A 85 -16.81 -37.05 44.26
CA ASP A 85 -15.39 -36.73 44.15
C ASP A 85 -14.61 -37.15 45.40
N PHE A 86 -15.30 -37.33 46.54
CA PHE A 86 -14.75 -37.83 47.79
C PHE A 86 -15.48 -39.09 48.26
N LYS A 87 -14.78 -39.89 49.07
CA LYS A 87 -15.37 -41.03 49.77
C LYS A 87 -14.90 -41.06 51.22
N ILE A 88 -15.73 -41.55 52.12
CA ILE A 88 -15.39 -41.69 53.54
C ILE A 88 -15.28 -43.17 53.92
N LEU A 89 -14.21 -43.52 54.63
CA LEU A 89 -13.99 -44.86 55.17
C LEU A 89 -14.70 -45.03 56.52
N PRO A 90 -14.94 -46.28 56.98
CA PRO A 90 -15.50 -46.53 58.32
C PRO A 90 -14.67 -45.96 59.47
N THR A 91 -13.38 -45.68 59.24
CA THR A 91 -12.48 -45.02 60.19
C THR A 91 -12.73 -43.52 60.34
N GLY A 92 -13.60 -42.93 59.52
CA GLY A 92 -13.81 -41.48 59.42
C GLY A 92 -12.83 -40.77 58.48
N GLU A 93 -11.92 -41.51 57.83
CA GLU A 93 -10.96 -40.96 56.88
C GLU A 93 -11.63 -40.65 55.53
N ILE A 94 -11.55 -39.39 55.09
CA ILE A 94 -12.02 -38.93 53.80
C ILE A 94 -10.86 -39.07 52.79
N LEU A 95 -11.13 -39.76 51.70
CA LEU A 95 -10.21 -39.98 50.59
C LEU A 95 -10.73 -39.31 49.33
N VAL A 96 -9.80 -38.90 48.45
CA VAL A 96 -10.13 -38.52 47.08
C VAL A 96 -10.66 -39.75 46.34
N ASN A 97 -11.78 -39.61 45.66
CA ASN A 97 -12.42 -40.68 44.89
C ASN A 97 -12.34 -40.45 43.38
N ARG A 98 -12.26 -39.19 42.91
CA ARG A 98 -12.13 -38.84 41.49
C ARG A 98 -11.07 -37.79 41.26
N ASN A 99 -10.71 -37.57 40.01
CA ASN A 99 -9.86 -36.43 39.63
C ASN A 99 -10.58 -35.13 39.97
N LEU A 100 -9.88 -34.24 40.66
CA LEU A 100 -10.38 -32.93 41.03
C LEU A 100 -9.92 -31.91 39.98
N ASP A 101 -10.74 -30.90 39.74
CA ASP A 101 -10.50 -29.82 38.77
C ASP A 101 -11.00 -28.52 39.43
N ARG A 102 -10.08 -27.60 39.72
CA ARG A 102 -10.38 -26.33 40.40
C ARG A 102 -11.10 -25.37 39.46
N GLU A 103 -10.76 -25.36 38.17
CA GLU A 103 -11.41 -24.56 37.13
C GLU A 103 -12.88 -24.96 36.94
N GLU A 104 -13.22 -26.21 37.27
CA GLU A 104 -14.61 -26.68 37.35
C GLU A 104 -15.25 -26.41 38.73
N GLN A 105 -14.60 -26.79 39.83
CA GLN A 105 -15.12 -26.60 41.19
C GLN A 105 -14.02 -26.44 42.24
N ALA A 106 -13.79 -25.20 42.68
CA ALA A 106 -12.73 -24.86 43.64
C ALA A 106 -13.06 -25.13 45.12
N LEU A 107 -14.34 -25.27 45.49
CA LEU A 107 -14.78 -25.37 46.89
C LEU A 107 -15.83 -26.46 47.07
N TYR A 108 -15.62 -27.31 48.08
CA TYR A 108 -16.56 -28.34 48.50
C TYR A 108 -16.98 -28.08 49.95
N ASN A 109 -18.28 -28.00 50.19
CA ASN A 109 -18.86 -27.87 51.54
C ASN A 109 -19.61 -29.15 51.86
N LEU A 110 -18.88 -30.17 52.31
CA LEU A 110 -19.43 -31.47 52.60
C LEU A 110 -20.21 -31.44 53.91
N VAL A 111 -21.32 -32.16 53.95
CA VAL A 111 -22.02 -32.52 55.18
C VAL A 111 -21.72 -33.99 55.46
N VAL A 112 -21.03 -34.24 56.56
CA VAL A 112 -20.70 -35.60 57.01
C VAL A 112 -21.60 -35.97 58.18
N THR A 113 -22.29 -37.09 58.07
CA THR A 113 -23.17 -37.62 59.10
C THR A 113 -22.48 -38.76 59.84
N ALA A 114 -22.53 -38.73 61.18
CA ALA A 114 -22.21 -39.86 62.05
C ALA A 114 -23.52 -40.43 62.60
N THR A 115 -23.74 -41.72 62.42
CA THR A 115 -24.93 -42.44 62.89
C THR A 115 -24.49 -43.63 63.73
N ASP A 116 -25.15 -43.85 64.87
CA ASP A 116 -24.94 -45.08 65.64
C ASP A 116 -25.45 -46.34 64.91
N GLN A 117 -25.21 -47.51 65.49
CA GLN A 117 -25.67 -48.80 64.97
C GLN A 117 -26.77 -49.41 65.84
N ALA A 118 -27.60 -48.59 66.50
CA ALA A 118 -28.74 -49.08 67.26
C ALA A 118 -29.65 -49.98 66.41
N VAL A 119 -30.27 -50.96 67.08
CA VAL A 119 -31.09 -52.01 66.49
C VAL A 119 -32.48 -51.99 67.14
N ASP A 120 -33.51 -52.31 66.36
CA ASP A 120 -34.90 -52.36 66.83
C ASP A 120 -35.04 -53.06 68.20
N PRO A 121 -35.79 -52.48 69.16
CA PRO A 121 -36.71 -51.34 69.01
C PRO A 121 -36.07 -49.95 69.18
N GLU A 122 -34.76 -49.84 69.36
CA GLU A 122 -34.08 -48.56 69.56
C GLU A 122 -33.87 -47.85 68.21
N GLU A 123 -34.23 -46.56 68.16
CA GLU A 123 -34.02 -45.75 66.96
C GLU A 123 -32.56 -45.29 66.86
N ARG A 124 -32.03 -45.23 65.65
CA ARG A 124 -30.68 -44.71 65.42
C ARG A 124 -30.65 -43.20 65.55
N LEU A 125 -29.71 -42.70 66.33
CA LEU A 125 -29.40 -41.29 66.49
C LEU A 125 -28.23 -40.91 65.59
N SER A 126 -28.24 -39.65 65.14
CA SER A 126 -27.20 -39.13 64.26
C SER A 126 -26.90 -37.67 64.53
N SER A 127 -25.69 -37.26 64.16
CA SER A 127 -25.29 -35.86 64.09
C SER A 127 -24.55 -35.58 62.78
N THR A 128 -24.41 -34.29 62.47
CA THR A 128 -23.75 -33.84 61.23
C THR A 128 -22.64 -32.85 61.54
N VAL A 129 -21.57 -32.88 60.77
CA VAL A 129 -20.50 -31.89 60.78
C VAL A 129 -20.23 -31.34 59.39
N GLN A 130 -19.89 -30.05 59.31
CA GLN A 130 -19.48 -29.41 58.08
C GLN A 130 -17.98 -29.62 57.84
N VAL A 131 -17.63 -30.06 56.64
CA VAL A 131 -16.25 -30.23 56.18
C VAL A 131 -16.05 -29.38 54.93
N THR A 132 -15.25 -28.32 55.05
CA THR A 132 -14.91 -27.44 53.93
C THR A 132 -13.57 -27.85 53.32
N ILE A 133 -13.58 -28.24 52.05
CA ILE A 133 -12.38 -28.57 51.29
C ILE A 133 -12.20 -27.49 50.21
N THR A 134 -11.09 -26.77 50.25
CA THR A 134 -10.71 -25.79 49.24
C THR A 134 -9.61 -26.38 48.37
N LEU A 135 -9.78 -26.34 47.05
CA LEU A 135 -8.75 -26.77 46.12
C LEU A 135 -7.71 -25.67 45.92
N ARG A 136 -6.43 -26.07 46.02
CA ARG A 136 -5.27 -25.27 45.66
C ARG A 136 -4.95 -25.55 44.19
N ASP A 137 -4.75 -24.46 43.48
CA ASP A 137 -4.41 -24.42 42.06
C ASP A 137 -3.05 -25.07 41.75
N VAL A 138 -3.00 -25.72 40.59
CA VAL A 138 -1.81 -26.30 39.96
C VAL A 138 -1.70 -25.70 38.56
N ASN A 139 -0.49 -25.39 38.09
CA ASN A 139 -0.29 -24.80 36.75
C ASN A 139 -0.53 -25.84 35.64
N ASP A 140 -1.79 -26.17 35.37
CA ASP A 140 -2.20 -27.24 34.47
C ASP A 140 -2.92 -26.75 33.20
N MET A 141 -3.27 -25.46 33.15
CA MET A 141 -3.71 -24.77 31.95
C MET A 141 -2.54 -24.06 31.26
N SER A 142 -2.76 -23.63 30.03
CA SER A 142 -1.77 -22.84 29.28
C SER A 142 -2.45 -21.59 28.74
N PRO A 143 -1.72 -20.46 28.58
CA PRO A 143 -2.31 -19.25 28.04
C PRO A 143 -2.92 -19.51 26.65
N ALA A 144 -4.14 -19.06 26.39
CA ALA A 144 -4.82 -19.21 25.11
C ALA A 144 -5.11 -17.84 24.48
N PHE A 145 -4.55 -17.58 23.29
CA PHE A 145 -4.83 -16.35 22.54
C PHE A 145 -6.30 -16.29 22.11
N ILE A 146 -6.93 -15.14 22.37
CA ILE A 146 -8.29 -14.82 21.89
C ILE A 146 -8.29 -13.71 20.84
N THR A 147 -7.14 -13.09 20.60
CA THR A 147 -6.96 -12.06 19.57
C THR A 147 -6.79 -12.66 18.18
N PRO A 148 -7.27 -11.97 17.13
CA PRO A 148 -7.00 -12.36 15.75
C PRO A 148 -5.50 -12.46 15.45
N ASN A 149 -5.16 -13.29 14.47
CA ASN A 149 -3.79 -13.51 14.01
C ASN A 149 -3.39 -12.59 12.84
N GLU A 150 -4.20 -11.59 12.49
CA GLU A 150 -3.94 -10.66 11.39
C GLU A 150 -4.29 -9.22 11.77
N THR A 151 -3.49 -8.27 11.30
CA THR A 151 -3.74 -6.83 11.45
C THR A 151 -3.11 -6.03 10.32
N THR A 152 -3.50 -4.76 10.21
CA THR A 152 -2.95 -3.80 9.25
C THR A 152 -2.36 -2.60 9.97
N VAL A 153 -1.34 -1.97 9.38
CA VAL A 153 -0.78 -0.70 9.85
C VAL A 153 -0.32 0.11 8.63
N ALA A 154 -0.61 1.40 8.60
CA ALA A 154 -0.07 2.28 7.55
C ALA A 154 1.44 2.45 7.73
N GLU A 155 2.17 2.57 6.63
CA GLU A 155 3.54 3.06 6.68
C GLU A 155 3.60 4.52 7.14
N ASN A 156 4.81 5.03 7.39
CA ASN A 156 5.03 6.40 7.88
C ASN A 156 4.30 6.77 9.19
N ILE A 157 3.67 5.81 9.86
CA ILE A 157 2.96 6.03 11.11
C ILE A 157 3.94 6.40 12.22
N PRO A 158 3.58 7.33 13.14
CA PRO A 158 4.47 7.73 14.20
C PRO A 158 4.92 6.56 15.08
N ILE A 159 6.20 6.58 15.46
CA ILE A 159 6.74 5.64 16.46
C ILE A 159 5.90 5.74 17.75
N ASN A 160 5.77 4.61 18.45
CA ASN A 160 4.97 4.40 19.66
C ASN A 160 3.44 4.33 19.43
N THR A 161 2.99 4.40 18.17
CA THR A 161 1.58 4.15 17.83
C THR A 161 1.21 2.71 18.13
N VAL A 162 0.05 2.52 18.75
CA VAL A 162 -0.50 1.20 19.06
C VAL A 162 -1.14 0.63 17.79
N VAL A 163 -0.68 -0.55 17.37
CA VAL A 163 -1.20 -1.29 16.22
C VAL A 163 -2.38 -2.18 16.64
N MET A 164 -2.21 -2.93 17.73
CA MET A 164 -3.18 -3.89 18.22
C MET A 164 -2.95 -4.15 19.72
N ALA A 165 -4.03 -4.45 20.46
CA ALA A 165 -3.94 -5.02 21.79
C ALA A 165 -4.02 -6.55 21.72
N ILE A 166 -2.93 -7.23 22.07
CA ILE A 166 -2.83 -8.69 22.11
C ILE A 166 -3.38 -9.19 23.45
N LYS A 167 -4.19 -10.24 23.40
CA LYS A 167 -4.82 -10.81 24.59
C LYS A 167 -4.84 -12.33 24.54
N ALA A 168 -4.32 -12.94 25.59
CA ALA A 168 -4.49 -14.34 25.93
C ALA A 168 -5.22 -14.46 27.28
N ILE A 169 -5.82 -15.62 27.52
CA ILE A 169 -6.50 -15.97 28.77
C ILE A 169 -5.88 -17.26 29.30
N ASP A 170 -5.60 -17.26 30.60
CA ASP A 170 -5.22 -18.44 31.36
C ASP A 170 -6.22 -18.55 32.51
N LYS A 171 -6.67 -19.78 32.79
CA LYS A 171 -7.75 -20.02 33.76
C LYS A 171 -7.23 -20.29 35.17
N ASP A 172 -5.94 -20.55 35.29
CA ASP A 172 -5.29 -20.84 36.57
C ASP A 172 -5.29 -19.62 37.49
N GLU A 173 -5.07 -19.84 38.79
CA GLU A 173 -5.12 -18.81 39.81
C GLU A 173 -3.79 -18.06 40.00
N GLY A 174 -3.87 -16.77 40.26
CA GLY A 174 -2.74 -15.98 40.73
C GLY A 174 -1.56 -15.98 39.76
N ARG A 175 -0.43 -16.58 40.14
CA ARG A 175 0.78 -16.62 39.31
C ARG A 175 0.67 -17.58 38.13
N ASN A 176 -0.06 -18.67 38.31
CA ASN A 176 -0.27 -19.68 37.27
C ASN A 176 -1.15 -19.10 36.14
N GLY A 177 -2.09 -18.21 36.47
CA GLY A 177 -2.85 -17.46 35.46
C GLY A 177 -2.24 -16.13 34.99
N TYR A 178 -1.08 -15.70 35.52
CA TYR A 178 -0.51 -14.40 35.20
C TYR A 178 0.31 -14.45 33.92
N ILE A 179 -0.20 -13.83 32.86
CA ILE A 179 0.39 -13.88 31.51
C ILE A 179 1.36 -12.72 31.30
N GLU A 180 2.53 -13.04 30.74
CA GLU A 180 3.46 -12.10 30.13
C GLU A 180 3.62 -12.38 28.63
N TYR A 181 3.64 -11.30 27.85
CA TYR A 181 3.83 -11.35 26.40
C TYR A 181 5.27 -11.07 26.00
N SER A 182 5.71 -11.70 24.91
CA SER A 182 7.00 -11.41 24.29
C SER A 182 6.95 -11.65 22.79
N LEU A 183 7.83 -10.95 22.06
CA LEU A 183 8.10 -11.22 20.65
C LEU A 183 9.36 -12.07 20.55
N ALA A 184 9.32 -13.08 19.69
CA ALA A 184 10.54 -13.79 19.33
C ALA A 184 11.48 -12.85 18.58
N SER A 185 12.78 -12.94 18.88
CA SER A 185 13.80 -12.18 18.14
C SER A 185 13.91 -12.68 16.71
N ASP A 186 13.72 -11.80 15.73
CA ASP A 186 13.93 -12.06 14.32
C ASP A 186 14.69 -10.87 13.71
N PRO A 187 15.86 -11.07 13.07
CA PRO A 187 16.63 -10.00 12.43
C PRO A 187 15.82 -9.10 11.49
N HIS A 188 14.74 -9.61 10.90
CA HIS A 188 13.90 -8.87 9.95
C HIS A 188 12.76 -8.07 10.58
N THR A 189 12.44 -8.33 11.85
CA THR A 189 11.35 -7.65 12.57
C THR A 189 11.86 -6.90 13.80
N ASN A 190 13.09 -7.20 14.23
CA ASN A 190 13.77 -6.57 15.34
C ASN A 190 13.87 -5.06 15.12
N GLY A 191 13.32 -4.31 16.08
CA GLY A 191 13.33 -2.84 16.07
C GLY A 191 12.18 -2.19 15.32
N VAL A 192 11.36 -2.95 14.56
CA VAL A 192 10.19 -2.41 13.87
C VAL A 192 8.96 -2.39 14.77
N PHE A 193 8.75 -3.46 15.53
CA PHE A 193 7.64 -3.59 16.48
C PHE A 193 8.16 -3.86 17.89
N SER A 194 7.43 -3.36 18.89
CA SER A 194 7.61 -3.72 20.30
C SER A 194 6.28 -4.19 20.89
N LEU A 195 6.34 -5.13 21.82
CA LEU A 195 5.16 -5.64 22.53
C LEU A 195 5.36 -5.41 24.02
N GLY A 196 4.41 -4.70 24.64
CA GLY A 196 4.46 -4.52 26.07
C GLY A 196 4.16 -5.85 26.80
N PRO A 197 5.02 -6.27 27.74
CA PRO A 197 4.94 -7.60 28.34
C PRO A 197 3.72 -7.79 29.24
N VAL A 198 3.16 -6.69 29.77
CA VAL A 198 2.03 -6.74 30.72
C VAL A 198 0.74 -6.19 30.11
N ASP A 199 0.82 -5.09 29.34
CA ASP A 199 -0.36 -4.47 28.72
C ASP A 199 -0.79 -5.15 27.42
N GLY A 200 0.07 -6.00 26.83
CA GLY A 200 -0.17 -6.68 25.57
C GLY A 200 -0.24 -5.73 24.37
N LEU A 201 0.21 -4.47 24.49
CA LEU A 201 0.10 -3.49 23.42
C LEU A 201 1.25 -3.67 22.42
N LEU A 202 0.89 -4.06 21.18
CA LEU A 202 1.82 -4.06 20.05
C LEU A 202 1.95 -2.63 19.52
N ARG A 203 3.17 -2.12 19.48
CA ARG A 203 3.50 -0.76 19.09
C ARG A 203 4.53 -0.74 17.98
N VAL A 204 4.48 0.30 17.16
CA VAL A 204 5.56 0.62 16.22
C VAL A 204 6.76 1.15 17.00
N SER A 205 7.94 0.56 16.79
CA SER A 205 9.20 0.94 17.44
C SER A 205 10.24 1.50 16.48
N GLY A 206 10.05 1.30 15.18
CA GLY A 206 10.96 1.75 14.12
C GLY A 206 10.18 2.26 12.91
N MET A 207 10.90 2.78 11.93
CA MET A 207 10.30 3.24 10.67
C MET A 207 9.76 2.04 9.88
N ILE A 208 8.59 2.20 9.29
CA ILE A 208 7.93 1.25 8.41
C ILE A 208 7.84 1.92 7.05
N ASP A 209 8.33 1.22 6.03
CA ASP A 209 8.39 1.61 4.63
C ASP A 209 7.92 0.39 3.82
N ARG A 210 6.81 0.55 3.10
CA ARG A 210 6.12 -0.53 2.40
C ARG A 210 6.88 -0.92 1.13
N GLU A 211 7.50 0.04 0.45
CA GLU A 211 8.31 -0.16 -0.76
C GLU A 211 9.52 -1.04 -0.46
N ILE A 212 10.07 -0.98 0.76
CA ILE A 212 11.07 -1.91 1.26
C ILE A 212 10.41 -3.24 1.66
N ARG A 213 9.33 -3.20 2.45
CA ARG A 213 8.67 -4.41 2.96
C ARG A 213 7.18 -4.22 3.26
N ASN A 214 6.34 -4.86 2.46
CA ASN A 214 4.88 -4.76 2.56
C ASN A 214 4.21 -5.64 3.64
N ASN A 215 4.94 -6.55 4.30
CA ASN A 215 4.38 -7.37 5.37
C ASN A 215 5.41 -7.90 6.40
N TYR A 216 4.91 -8.18 7.60
CA TYR A 216 5.67 -8.79 8.69
C TYR A 216 4.92 -9.98 9.27
N THR A 217 5.66 -11.00 9.69
CA THR A 217 5.11 -12.12 10.47
C THR A 217 5.81 -12.13 11.82
N LEU A 218 5.07 -11.82 12.88
CA LEU A 218 5.57 -11.75 14.24
C LEU A 218 5.22 -13.03 15.00
N LEU A 219 6.20 -13.67 15.64
CA LEU A 219 5.93 -14.79 16.53
C LEU A 219 5.75 -14.27 17.96
N VAL A 220 4.50 -14.22 18.40
CA VAL A 220 4.10 -13.75 19.72
C VAL A 220 4.03 -14.94 20.67
N THR A 221 4.64 -14.82 21.85
CA THR A 221 4.56 -15.83 22.91
C THR A 221 3.83 -15.25 24.11
N ALA A 222 2.80 -15.95 24.59
CA ALA A 222 2.15 -15.70 25.87
C ALA A 222 2.63 -16.77 26.84
N ARG A 223 3.17 -16.37 27.98
CA ARG A 223 3.77 -17.27 28.98
C ARG A 223 3.25 -16.94 30.36
N ASP A 224 2.84 -17.95 31.11
CA ASP A 224 2.44 -17.77 32.50
C ASP A 224 3.65 -17.59 33.44
N ARG A 225 3.38 -17.40 34.74
CA ARG A 225 4.41 -17.36 35.80
C ARG A 225 4.31 -18.55 36.75
N GLY A 226 3.75 -19.67 36.30
CA GLY A 226 3.70 -20.91 37.07
C GLY A 226 5.05 -21.62 37.13
N GLU A 227 5.13 -22.68 37.95
CA GLU A 227 6.32 -23.52 38.10
C GLU A 227 5.95 -25.01 37.92
N PRO A 228 6.34 -25.67 36.81
CA PRO A 228 7.03 -25.11 35.64
C PRO A 228 6.10 -24.18 34.83
N PRO A 229 6.66 -23.16 34.16
CA PRO A 229 5.87 -22.21 33.39
C PRO A 229 5.40 -22.81 32.07
N ARG A 230 4.20 -22.45 31.64
CA ARG A 230 3.60 -22.89 30.38
C ARG A 230 3.40 -21.70 29.45
N ALA A 231 3.41 -21.98 28.16
CA ALA A 231 3.38 -20.95 27.13
C ALA A 231 2.64 -21.43 25.88
N SER A 232 2.08 -20.46 25.16
CA SER A 232 1.55 -20.65 23.81
C SER A 232 2.14 -19.63 22.86
N GLN A 233 2.10 -19.95 21.57
CA GLN A 233 2.63 -19.10 20.51
C GLN A 233 1.59 -18.85 19.44
N MET A 234 1.58 -17.63 18.90
CA MET A 234 0.74 -17.20 17.79
C MET A 234 1.61 -16.50 16.74
N LYS A 235 1.41 -16.84 15.47
CA LYS A 235 1.95 -16.07 14.34
C LYS A 235 0.98 -14.96 14.00
N LEU A 236 1.38 -13.72 14.21
CA LEU A 236 0.63 -12.52 13.87
C LEU A 236 1.12 -11.96 12.53
N PHE A 237 0.24 -11.89 11.54
CA PHE A 237 0.52 -11.29 10.24
C PHE A 237 0.16 -9.81 10.27
N VAL A 238 1.14 -8.95 9.98
CA VAL A 238 0.96 -7.51 9.90
C VAL A 238 1.13 -7.09 8.45
N LYS A 239 0.05 -6.66 7.80
CA LYS A 239 0.09 -6.09 6.45
C LYS A 239 0.34 -4.58 6.54
N ILE A 240 1.32 -4.09 5.78
CA ILE A 240 1.59 -2.65 5.68
C ILE A 240 0.64 -2.07 4.62
N LEU A 241 -0.07 -1.01 5.00
CA LEU A 241 -0.91 -0.23 4.09
C LEU A 241 -0.07 0.88 3.48
N ASP A 242 -0.30 1.08 2.19
CA ASP A 242 0.36 2.07 1.35
C ASP A 242 -0.08 3.49 1.69
N GLU A 243 0.88 4.40 1.74
CA GLU A 243 0.67 5.84 1.78
C GLU A 243 1.27 6.46 0.50
N ASN A 244 0.65 7.51 -0.05
CA ASN A 244 1.18 8.17 -1.24
C ASN A 244 2.41 9.03 -0.89
N ASP A 245 3.55 8.39 -0.69
CA ASP A 245 4.78 8.99 -0.19
C ASP A 245 5.94 9.01 -1.20
N ASN A 246 5.79 8.39 -2.36
CA ASN A 246 6.68 8.54 -3.50
C ASN A 246 6.03 9.41 -4.59
N SER A 247 6.77 9.76 -5.63
CA SER A 247 6.22 10.53 -6.75
C SER A 247 6.58 9.81 -8.04
N PRO A 248 5.82 9.97 -9.13
CA PRO A 248 6.22 9.41 -10.40
C PRO A 248 7.60 9.96 -10.79
N ILE A 249 8.49 9.13 -11.31
CA ILE A 249 9.83 9.56 -11.74
C ILE A 249 10.01 9.25 -13.21
N PHE A 250 10.25 10.29 -14.02
CA PHE A 250 10.72 10.12 -15.39
C PHE A 250 12.18 9.67 -15.42
N ASP A 251 12.46 8.57 -16.12
CA ASP A 251 13.80 8.14 -16.48
C ASP A 251 13.82 7.66 -17.95
N PRO A 252 14.39 8.43 -18.91
CA PRO A 252 15.13 9.68 -18.71
C PRO A 252 14.24 10.92 -18.49
N LYS A 253 14.83 12.03 -18.00
CA LYS A 253 14.17 13.36 -17.83
C LYS A 253 14.05 14.18 -19.13
N GLN A 254 14.78 13.78 -20.18
CA GLN A 254 14.82 14.48 -21.45
C GLN A 254 14.63 13.50 -22.60
N TYR A 255 13.74 13.85 -23.52
CA TYR A 255 13.43 13.07 -24.71
C TYR A 255 13.65 13.92 -25.95
N SER A 256 14.06 13.29 -27.05
CA SER A 256 14.16 13.97 -28.34
C SER A 256 13.67 13.08 -29.47
N ALA A 257 13.00 13.70 -30.45
CA ALA A 257 12.59 13.04 -31.68
C ALA A 257 12.57 14.03 -32.84
N SER A 258 12.64 13.50 -34.05
CA SER A 258 12.47 14.28 -35.28
C SER A 258 11.36 13.70 -36.13
N LYS A 259 10.52 14.56 -36.71
CA LYS A 259 9.45 14.17 -37.65
C LYS A 259 9.38 15.13 -38.83
N PRO A 260 9.09 14.65 -40.04
CA PRO A 260 8.85 15.53 -41.17
C PRO A 260 7.52 16.28 -41.02
N GLU A 261 7.42 17.47 -41.59
CA GLU A 261 6.19 18.27 -41.48
C GLU A 261 4.97 17.62 -42.15
N ASN A 262 5.21 16.81 -43.18
CA ASN A 262 4.18 16.03 -43.86
C ASN A 262 3.76 14.75 -43.09
N ALA A 263 4.21 14.58 -41.84
CA ALA A 263 3.82 13.45 -41.01
C ALA A 263 2.30 13.42 -40.83
N SER A 264 1.68 12.27 -41.12
CA SER A 264 0.23 12.12 -41.04
C SER A 264 -0.28 12.25 -39.60
N ILE A 265 -1.49 12.80 -39.45
CA ILE A 265 -2.21 12.85 -38.17
C ILE A 265 -2.33 11.42 -37.61
N GLY A 266 -2.07 11.27 -36.31
CA GLY A 266 -2.06 9.99 -35.58
C GLY A 266 -0.70 9.28 -35.56
N THR A 267 0.29 9.75 -36.33
CA THR A 267 1.65 9.16 -36.33
C THR A 267 2.29 9.27 -34.95
N SER A 268 2.90 8.18 -34.47
CA SER A 268 3.65 8.16 -33.21
C SER A 268 4.97 8.93 -33.35
N VAL A 269 5.19 9.86 -32.42
CA VAL A 269 6.42 10.68 -32.32
C VAL A 269 7.45 9.95 -31.48
N LEU A 270 7.14 9.75 -30.20
CA LEU A 270 7.90 9.01 -29.21
C LEU A 270 6.99 8.60 -28.06
N GLN A 271 7.51 7.81 -27.12
CA GLN A 271 6.84 7.45 -25.89
C GLN A 271 7.69 7.90 -24.70
N VAL A 272 7.08 8.61 -23.76
CA VAL A 272 7.70 8.91 -22.46
C VAL A 272 7.32 7.85 -21.43
N SER A 273 8.14 7.68 -20.40
CA SER A 273 7.86 6.74 -19.31
C SER A 273 8.27 7.33 -17.97
N ALA A 274 7.37 7.23 -17.00
CA ALA A 274 7.61 7.49 -15.60
C ALA A 274 7.14 6.29 -14.77
N THR A 275 7.79 6.08 -13.63
CA THR A 275 7.47 5.01 -12.69
C THR A 275 7.18 5.60 -11.32
N ASP A 276 6.08 5.18 -10.72
CA ASP A 276 5.78 5.41 -9.31
C ASP A 276 5.79 4.04 -8.61
N ILE A 277 6.38 3.98 -7.41
CA ILE A 277 6.63 2.73 -6.68
C ILE A 277 5.53 2.41 -5.67
N ASP A 278 4.61 3.35 -5.42
CA ASP A 278 3.48 3.19 -4.52
C ASP A 278 2.45 2.15 -5.05
N GLU A 279 1.50 1.72 -4.21
CA GLU A 279 0.52 0.70 -4.54
C GLU A 279 -0.75 1.28 -5.20
N GLY A 280 -1.28 0.55 -6.18
CA GLY A 280 -2.63 0.81 -6.70
C GLY A 280 -2.75 2.17 -7.38
N LEU A 281 -3.63 3.04 -6.88
CA LEU A 281 -3.86 4.38 -7.45
C LEU A 281 -2.74 5.37 -7.11
N ASN A 282 -2.08 5.19 -5.96
CA ASN A 282 -0.92 5.99 -5.57
C ASN A 282 0.26 5.72 -6.55
N GLY A 283 0.44 4.47 -6.98
CA GLY A 283 1.45 4.13 -8.00
C GLY A 283 1.02 4.26 -9.46
N ARG A 284 -0.26 4.56 -9.76
CA ARG A 284 -0.74 4.57 -11.15
C ARG A 284 -0.45 5.93 -11.80
N VAL A 285 0.39 5.92 -12.83
CA VAL A 285 0.81 7.14 -13.53
C VAL A 285 -0.12 7.50 -14.69
N ARG A 286 -0.46 8.78 -14.81
CA ARG A 286 -1.12 9.41 -15.96
C ARG A 286 -0.26 10.51 -16.56
N TYR A 287 -0.28 10.63 -17.89
CA TYR A 287 0.55 11.58 -18.64
C TYR A 287 -0.25 12.71 -19.27
N SER A 288 0.29 13.93 -19.23
CA SER A 288 -0.29 15.10 -19.90
C SER A 288 0.78 16.05 -20.45
N ILE A 289 0.46 16.76 -21.54
CA ILE A 289 1.30 17.86 -22.05
C ILE A 289 0.82 19.14 -21.37
N ILE A 290 1.65 19.74 -20.52
CA ILE A 290 1.29 20.93 -19.74
C ILE A 290 1.80 22.23 -20.36
N SER A 291 2.82 22.17 -21.22
CA SER A 291 3.37 23.36 -21.89
C SER A 291 4.10 23.01 -23.19
N GLY A 292 4.39 24.03 -24.02
CA GLY A 292 5.19 23.89 -25.25
C GLY A 292 4.41 23.64 -26.55
N ASP A 293 3.14 23.26 -26.43
CA ASP A 293 2.23 22.98 -27.55
C ASP A 293 0.95 23.84 -27.53
N THR A 294 1.11 25.15 -27.67
CA THR A 294 -0.01 26.11 -27.65
C THR A 294 -1.08 25.82 -28.70
N ASN A 295 -0.68 25.27 -29.85
CA ASN A 295 -1.57 24.98 -30.98
C ASN A 295 -2.24 23.61 -30.90
N ARG A 296 -1.89 22.77 -29.91
CA ARG A 296 -2.33 21.37 -29.82
C ARG A 296 -1.98 20.61 -31.10
N ASP A 297 -0.75 20.79 -31.58
CA ASP A 297 -0.19 20.09 -32.74
C ASP A 297 0.15 18.64 -32.38
N PHE A 298 0.27 18.32 -31.08
CA PHE A 298 0.49 16.99 -30.53
C PHE A 298 -0.61 16.59 -29.52
N THR A 299 -0.73 15.29 -29.31
CA THR A 299 -1.56 14.68 -28.25
C THR A 299 -0.73 13.62 -27.53
N ILE A 300 -1.03 13.38 -26.26
CA ILE A 300 -0.40 12.32 -25.47
C ILE A 300 -1.47 11.36 -24.97
N ALA A 301 -1.19 10.06 -25.06
CA ALA A 301 -2.05 9.03 -24.49
C ALA A 301 -1.83 8.94 -22.97
N GLU A 302 -2.88 9.18 -22.21
CA GLU A 302 -2.86 9.33 -20.75
C GLU A 302 -2.27 8.11 -20.02
N ASP A 303 -2.59 6.88 -20.44
CA ASP A 303 -2.10 5.66 -19.77
C ASP A 303 -0.74 5.16 -20.27
N THR A 304 -0.29 5.59 -21.45
CA THR A 304 0.89 4.98 -22.11
C THR A 304 2.04 5.95 -22.35
N GLY A 305 1.81 7.26 -22.23
CA GLY A 305 2.83 8.29 -22.50
C GLY A 305 3.20 8.42 -23.98
N VAL A 306 2.46 7.78 -24.90
CA VAL A 306 2.73 7.87 -26.34
C VAL A 306 2.28 9.23 -26.88
N ILE A 307 3.21 10.01 -27.43
CA ILE A 307 2.96 11.29 -28.08
C ILE A 307 2.70 11.06 -29.57
N ARG A 308 1.61 11.64 -30.10
CA ARG A 308 1.19 11.54 -31.50
C ARG A 308 0.95 12.90 -32.13
N VAL A 309 1.14 12.97 -33.44
CA VAL A 309 0.76 14.13 -34.26
C VAL A 309 -0.76 14.28 -34.23
N ALA A 310 -1.26 15.43 -33.80
CA ALA A 310 -2.69 15.73 -33.70
C ALA A 310 -3.20 16.62 -34.84
N LYS A 311 -2.31 17.43 -35.44
CA LYS A 311 -2.61 18.32 -36.57
C LYS A 311 -1.50 18.26 -37.61
N ASN A 312 -1.79 18.75 -38.81
CA ASN A 312 -0.77 18.94 -39.82
C ASN A 312 0.31 19.89 -39.29
N LEU A 313 1.54 19.43 -39.32
CA LEU A 313 2.70 20.21 -38.94
C LEU A 313 3.07 21.12 -40.13
N ASN A 314 3.72 22.24 -39.82
CA ASN A 314 4.25 23.15 -40.83
C ASN A 314 5.57 23.70 -40.30
N PHE A 315 6.64 23.44 -41.04
CA PHE A 315 8.00 23.78 -40.65
C PHE A 315 8.21 25.29 -40.65
N GLU A 316 7.71 26.00 -41.66
CA GLU A 316 7.87 27.45 -41.83
C GLU A 316 7.24 28.23 -40.66
N ARG A 317 6.16 27.70 -40.08
CA ARG A 317 5.49 28.23 -38.90
C ARG A 317 6.26 27.91 -37.62
N LYS A 318 6.67 26.64 -37.45
CA LYS A 318 7.36 26.19 -36.22
C LYS A 318 8.15 24.91 -36.46
N SER A 319 9.47 25.08 -36.54
CA SER A 319 10.42 23.99 -36.78
C SER A 319 10.87 23.23 -35.51
N ARG A 320 10.57 23.74 -34.31
CA ARG A 320 10.94 23.09 -33.05
C ARG A 320 9.88 23.27 -31.97
N TYR A 321 9.60 22.18 -31.26
CA TYR A 321 8.76 22.15 -30.07
C TYR A 321 9.59 21.73 -28.87
N LEU A 322 9.42 22.46 -27.77
CA LEU A 322 9.97 22.10 -26.48
C LEU A 322 8.78 21.89 -25.55
N LEU A 323 8.35 20.63 -25.41
CA LEU A 323 7.19 20.28 -24.62
C LEU A 323 7.60 20.00 -23.17
N THR A 324 6.79 20.45 -22.23
CA THR A 324 6.85 19.97 -20.85
C THR A 324 5.74 18.95 -20.67
N VAL A 325 6.14 17.71 -20.40
CA VAL A 325 5.21 16.60 -20.13
C VAL A 325 5.21 16.33 -18.64
N ARG A 326 4.02 16.19 -18.06
CA ARG A 326 3.79 15.85 -16.66
C ARG A 326 3.38 14.39 -16.55
N ALA A 327 3.97 13.69 -15.59
CA ALA A 327 3.49 12.42 -15.07
C ALA A 327 2.94 12.70 -13.67
N GLU A 328 1.70 12.30 -13.40
CA GLU A 328 1.07 12.43 -12.09
C GLU A 328 0.49 11.09 -11.65
N ASP A 329 0.48 10.84 -10.35
CA ASP A 329 -0.21 9.69 -9.79
C ASP A 329 -1.74 9.84 -9.91
N CYS A 330 -2.47 8.76 -9.61
CA CYS A 330 -3.93 8.76 -9.55
C CYS A 330 -4.44 8.87 -8.11
N ALA A 331 -3.63 9.31 -7.14
CA ALA A 331 -4.05 9.40 -5.74
C ALA A 331 -5.26 10.32 -5.57
N GLY A 332 -5.39 11.34 -6.43
CA GLY A 332 -6.55 12.25 -6.45
C GLY A 332 -7.89 11.58 -6.83
N ASP A 333 -7.88 10.35 -7.36
CA ASP A 333 -9.12 9.57 -7.57
C ASP A 333 -9.64 8.97 -6.25
N ILE A 334 -8.84 8.99 -5.18
CA ILE A 334 -9.22 8.65 -3.81
C ILE A 334 -9.66 9.94 -3.10
N ASN A 335 -10.76 9.91 -2.33
CA ASN A 335 -11.18 11.07 -1.55
C ASN A 335 -10.04 11.54 -0.62
N ASP A 336 -9.66 12.82 -0.75
CA ASP A 336 -8.57 13.49 -0.02
C ASP A 336 -7.13 13.06 -0.37
N GLY A 337 -6.92 12.29 -1.44
CA GLY A 337 -5.58 11.92 -1.91
C GLY A 337 -4.80 13.13 -2.46
N VAL A 338 -3.57 13.32 -1.99
CA VAL A 338 -2.67 14.37 -2.48
C VAL A 338 -1.98 13.87 -3.74
N ILE A 339 -2.22 14.53 -4.87
CA ILE A 339 -1.57 14.19 -6.14
C ILE A 339 -0.10 14.60 -6.10
N ARG A 340 0.78 13.67 -6.45
CA ARG A 340 2.19 13.91 -6.67
C ARG A 340 2.54 13.75 -8.14
N SER A 341 3.57 14.46 -8.56
CA SER A 341 3.90 14.56 -9.99
C SER A 341 5.35 14.91 -10.24
N ASP A 342 5.76 14.64 -11.46
CA ASP A 342 7.07 14.97 -11.99
C ASP A 342 6.95 15.44 -13.44
N VAL A 343 8.00 16.10 -13.94
CA VAL A 343 8.03 16.67 -15.28
C VAL A 343 9.27 16.26 -16.06
N ALA A 344 9.09 16.06 -17.36
CA ALA A 344 10.15 15.81 -18.32
C ALA A 344 10.06 16.78 -19.51
N GLU A 345 11.21 17.03 -20.13
CA GLU A 345 11.31 17.88 -21.31
C GLU A 345 11.36 17.01 -22.57
N VAL A 346 10.55 17.36 -23.57
CA VAL A 346 10.50 16.66 -24.85
C VAL A 346 10.80 17.65 -25.98
N SER A 347 11.94 17.49 -26.63
CA SER A 347 12.35 18.31 -27.78
C SER A 347 12.00 17.60 -29.08
N ILE A 348 11.01 18.12 -29.81
CA ILE A 348 10.60 17.60 -31.12
C ILE A 348 11.11 18.57 -32.19
N SER A 349 11.98 18.10 -33.07
CA SER A 349 12.38 18.85 -34.27
C SER A 349 11.51 18.46 -35.46
N ILE A 350 11.03 19.45 -36.20
CA ILE A 350 10.36 19.23 -37.47
C ILE A 350 11.41 19.33 -38.57
N SER A 351 11.44 18.35 -39.48
CA SER A 351 12.26 18.44 -40.68
C SER A 351 11.42 18.97 -41.84
N ASP A 352 11.94 20.04 -42.46
CA ASP A 352 11.44 20.65 -43.68
C ASP A 352 11.32 19.63 -44.82
N ILE A 353 10.20 19.69 -45.53
CA ILE A 353 9.96 19.03 -46.81
C ILE A 353 9.69 20.10 -47.85
N ASN A 354 10.33 20.00 -49.02
CA ASN A 354 10.06 20.87 -50.16
C ASN A 354 8.58 20.83 -50.60
N ASP A 355 7.79 21.78 -50.12
CA ASP A 355 6.36 21.92 -50.38
C ASP A 355 5.96 23.37 -50.72
N ASN A 356 6.87 24.35 -50.62
CA ASN A 356 6.65 25.71 -51.09
C ASN A 356 7.40 25.96 -52.41
N PRO A 357 6.70 26.25 -53.52
CA PRO A 357 7.37 26.55 -54.78
C PRO A 357 7.98 27.98 -54.80
N PRO A 358 9.09 28.21 -55.51
CA PRO A 358 9.72 29.53 -55.59
C PRO A 358 8.83 30.57 -56.26
N THR A 359 8.60 31.72 -55.62
CA THR A 359 7.75 32.80 -56.14
C THR A 359 8.59 34.02 -56.56
N PHE A 360 8.38 34.53 -57.78
CA PHE A 360 9.04 35.77 -58.24
C PHE A 360 8.56 37.00 -57.46
N LEU A 361 9.49 37.86 -57.04
CA LEU A 361 9.19 38.98 -56.14
C LEU A 361 8.55 40.17 -56.86
N ASP A 362 9.01 40.52 -58.06
CA ASP A 362 8.57 41.73 -58.79
C ASP A 362 7.85 41.37 -60.10
N SER A 363 7.10 40.26 -60.11
CA SER A 363 6.26 39.89 -61.24
C SER A 363 5.06 40.85 -61.40
N PRO A 364 4.74 41.32 -62.63
CA PRO A 364 5.45 41.09 -63.89
C PRO A 364 6.68 41.99 -64.04
N TYR A 365 7.76 41.43 -64.61
CA TYR A 365 8.99 42.20 -64.88
C TYR A 365 8.88 42.99 -66.19
N LEU A 366 9.39 44.23 -66.16
CA LEU A 366 9.56 45.07 -67.34
C LEU A 366 10.99 45.63 -67.35
N ALA A 367 11.71 45.39 -68.45
CA ALA A 367 13.06 45.91 -68.64
C ALA A 367 13.14 46.80 -69.87
N TYR A 368 14.04 47.78 -69.81
CA TYR A 368 14.30 48.67 -70.93
C TYR A 368 15.76 48.59 -71.34
N VAL A 369 16.00 48.37 -72.63
CA VAL A 369 17.35 48.21 -73.18
C VAL A 369 17.60 49.26 -74.27
N MET A 370 18.81 49.79 -74.34
CA MET A 370 19.21 50.69 -75.42
C MET A 370 19.60 49.86 -76.65
N GLU A 371 19.14 50.27 -77.83
CA GLU A 371 19.62 49.69 -79.10
C GLU A 371 21.14 49.88 -79.26
N ASN A 372 21.78 49.04 -80.09
CA ASN A 372 23.22 49.07 -80.33
C ASN A 372 24.12 48.87 -79.09
N THR A 373 23.55 48.36 -78.00
CA THR A 373 24.33 47.98 -76.81
C THR A 373 25.15 46.72 -77.11
N ILE A 374 26.48 46.81 -76.97
CA ILE A 374 27.43 45.74 -77.33
C ILE A 374 27.82 44.93 -76.08
N PRO A 375 27.56 43.61 -76.02
CA PRO A 375 28.08 42.73 -74.97
C PRO A 375 29.62 42.64 -75.03
N PRO A 376 30.34 42.46 -73.90
CA PRO A 376 29.85 42.18 -72.54
C PRO A 376 29.68 43.43 -71.66
N ASN A 377 30.28 44.57 -72.00
CA ASN A 377 30.35 45.75 -71.11
C ASN A 377 29.07 46.62 -71.09
N GLY A 378 28.06 46.29 -71.90
CA GLY A 378 26.74 46.92 -71.86
C GLY A 378 25.58 45.93 -71.79
N GLY A 379 25.83 44.61 -71.80
CA GLY A 379 24.80 43.61 -72.04
C GLY A 379 23.78 43.40 -70.92
N TYR A 380 23.89 44.07 -69.78
CA TYR A 380 22.94 43.90 -68.66
C TYR A 380 21.53 44.39 -69.04
N VAL A 381 20.52 43.56 -68.77
CA VAL A 381 19.11 43.89 -69.01
C VAL A 381 18.40 44.16 -67.68
N ILE A 382 18.35 43.13 -66.81
CA ILE A 382 17.69 43.18 -65.51
C ILE A 382 18.14 41.97 -64.69
N THR A 383 18.00 42.04 -63.37
CA THR A 383 18.10 40.88 -62.49
C THR A 383 16.73 40.54 -61.95
N VAL A 384 16.27 39.31 -62.18
CA VAL A 384 15.05 38.79 -61.57
C VAL A 384 15.37 38.11 -60.24
N LYS A 385 14.42 38.16 -59.30
CA LYS A 385 14.54 37.50 -58.00
C LYS A 385 13.28 36.70 -57.69
N ALA A 386 13.47 35.50 -57.17
CA ALA A 386 12.43 34.69 -56.60
C ALA A 386 12.81 34.27 -55.19
N TYR A 387 11.78 34.12 -54.36
CA TYR A 387 11.86 33.72 -52.96
C TYR A 387 11.14 32.38 -52.81
N ASP A 388 11.77 31.49 -52.07
CA ASP A 388 11.23 30.18 -51.71
C ASP A 388 11.21 30.11 -50.18
N ALA A 389 10.10 29.65 -49.63
CA ALA A 389 9.85 29.69 -48.19
C ALA A 389 10.56 28.56 -47.42
N ASP A 390 11.03 27.53 -48.12
CA ASP A 390 11.68 26.37 -47.52
C ASP A 390 13.11 26.70 -47.03
N THR A 391 13.86 25.71 -46.56
CA THR A 391 15.20 25.89 -45.97
C THR A 391 16.34 25.51 -46.92
N LEU A 392 17.44 26.24 -46.79
CA LEU A 392 18.73 25.89 -47.40
C LEU A 392 19.26 24.57 -46.80
N PRO A 393 20.06 23.79 -47.55
CA PRO A 393 20.76 24.18 -48.78
C PRO A 393 20.06 23.81 -50.09
N PHE A 394 18.97 23.06 -50.07
CA PHE A 394 18.35 22.52 -51.30
C PHE A 394 16.94 23.05 -51.56
N ASN A 395 16.07 23.07 -50.55
CA ASN A 395 14.64 23.33 -50.73
C ASN A 395 14.37 24.80 -51.09
N SER A 396 15.09 25.77 -50.54
CA SER A 396 14.96 27.19 -50.97
C SER A 396 16.04 27.71 -51.91
N LEU A 397 16.94 26.84 -52.40
CA LEU A 397 17.95 27.27 -53.38
C LEU A 397 17.32 27.40 -54.76
N VAL A 398 17.01 28.63 -55.15
CA VAL A 398 16.37 28.93 -56.44
C VAL A 398 17.40 28.96 -57.58
N LYS A 399 17.04 28.33 -58.70
CA LYS A 399 17.72 28.41 -59.99
C LYS A 399 16.79 28.99 -61.05
N TYR A 400 17.35 29.83 -61.91
CA TYR A 400 16.60 30.58 -62.92
C TYR A 400 16.88 30.09 -64.35
N PHE A 401 15.84 29.95 -65.16
CA PHE A 401 15.92 29.50 -66.56
C PHE A 401 14.99 30.32 -67.45
N ILE A 402 15.39 30.49 -68.72
CA ILE A 402 14.49 30.97 -69.77
C ILE A 402 13.80 29.72 -70.35
N LYS A 403 12.49 29.62 -70.16
CA LYS A 403 11.66 28.51 -70.65
C LYS A 403 11.35 28.68 -72.13
N GLU A 404 10.92 29.89 -72.52
CA GLU A 404 10.56 30.25 -73.90
C GLU A 404 10.97 31.70 -74.20
N GLY A 405 11.28 32.00 -75.46
CA GLY A 405 11.73 33.31 -75.93
C GLY A 405 13.02 33.23 -76.76
N ASP A 406 13.56 34.40 -77.14
CA ASP A 406 14.75 34.55 -77.98
C ASP A 406 16.06 34.21 -77.21
N THR A 407 16.23 32.93 -76.87
CA THR A 407 17.38 32.39 -76.13
C THR A 407 18.73 32.53 -76.85
N ASP A 408 18.71 32.82 -78.15
CA ASP A 408 19.88 33.15 -78.96
C ASP A 408 20.29 34.63 -78.81
N ILE A 409 19.43 35.46 -78.21
CA ILE A 409 19.60 36.88 -77.93
C ILE A 409 19.83 37.13 -76.44
N PHE A 410 19.12 36.41 -75.56
CA PHE A 410 19.18 36.60 -74.11
C PHE A 410 19.75 35.37 -73.39
N ARG A 411 20.57 35.63 -72.37
CA ARG A 411 21.08 34.62 -71.43
C ARG A 411 20.71 35.02 -70.02
N ILE A 412 20.30 34.04 -69.21
CA ILE A 412 20.13 34.20 -67.76
C ILE A 412 21.24 33.47 -67.00
N ASN A 413 21.76 34.10 -65.94
CA ASN A 413 22.64 33.43 -64.99
C ASN A 413 21.78 32.61 -64.01
N ALA A 414 21.92 31.28 -64.06
CA ALA A 414 21.10 30.36 -63.28
C ALA A 414 21.20 30.55 -61.76
N SER A 415 22.28 31.14 -61.24
CA SER A 415 22.47 31.34 -59.79
C SER A 415 22.10 32.76 -59.33
N THR A 416 22.21 33.78 -60.19
CA THR A 416 22.00 35.18 -59.79
C THR A 416 20.70 35.78 -60.33
N GLY A 417 20.06 35.15 -61.32
CA GLY A 417 18.87 35.70 -61.99
C GLY A 417 19.19 36.88 -62.92
N GLU A 418 20.46 37.18 -63.16
CA GLU A 418 20.88 38.26 -64.08
C GLU A 418 20.62 37.87 -65.54
N ILE A 419 19.84 38.67 -66.24
CA ILE A 419 19.56 38.56 -67.67
C ILE A 419 20.48 39.52 -68.42
N SER A 420 21.17 38.98 -69.43
CA SER A 420 22.10 39.71 -70.27
C SER A 420 21.92 39.40 -71.76
N LEU A 421 22.37 40.32 -72.60
CA LEU A 421 22.38 40.18 -74.05
C LEU A 421 23.58 39.36 -74.54
N LEU A 422 23.32 38.48 -75.50
CA LEU A 422 24.33 37.74 -76.27
C LEU A 422 24.70 38.47 -77.57
N ARG A 423 23.83 39.33 -78.09
CA ARG A 423 24.05 40.15 -79.29
C ARG A 423 23.38 41.53 -79.16
N ALA A 424 23.80 42.47 -79.99
CA ALA A 424 23.15 43.77 -80.09
C ALA A 424 21.71 43.61 -80.62
N LEU A 425 20.79 44.41 -80.06
CA LEU A 425 19.40 44.45 -80.49
C LEU A 425 19.19 45.53 -81.55
N ASP A 426 18.34 45.23 -82.55
CA ASP A 426 17.92 46.14 -83.62
C ASP A 426 16.42 46.42 -83.50
N ARG A 427 16.07 47.67 -83.17
CA ARG A 427 14.69 48.07 -82.87
C ARG A 427 13.81 48.06 -84.10
N GLU A 428 14.37 48.42 -85.25
CA GLU A 428 13.64 48.49 -86.52
C GLU A 428 13.22 47.10 -86.99
N LEU A 429 13.95 46.05 -86.59
CA LEU A 429 13.60 44.66 -86.85
C LEU A 429 12.54 44.13 -85.87
N GLN A 430 12.74 44.35 -84.56
CA GLN A 430 11.81 43.91 -83.53
C GLN A 430 11.87 44.86 -82.32
N ALA A 431 10.75 45.52 -82.04
CA ALA A 431 10.67 46.58 -81.02
C ALA A 431 10.30 46.10 -79.61
N GLU A 432 9.87 44.85 -79.44
CA GLU A 432 9.52 44.28 -78.13
C GLU A 432 9.86 42.79 -78.13
N TYR A 433 10.41 42.34 -77.00
CA TYR A 433 10.72 40.94 -76.74
C TYR A 433 9.95 40.48 -75.50
N SER A 434 9.45 39.26 -75.52
CA SER A 434 8.81 38.64 -74.35
C SER A 434 9.55 37.35 -74.02
N LEU A 435 10.08 37.25 -72.80
CA LEU A 435 10.71 36.02 -72.32
C LEU A 435 9.81 35.38 -71.26
N SER A 436 9.63 34.08 -71.35
CA SER A 436 9.01 33.27 -70.30
C SER A 436 10.11 32.69 -69.44
N LEU A 437 10.19 33.13 -68.18
CA LEU A 437 11.15 32.69 -67.19
C LEU A 437 10.54 31.61 -66.29
N VAL A 438 11.39 30.77 -65.74
CA VAL A 438 11.06 29.80 -64.70
C VAL A 438 12.06 29.92 -63.55
N ALA A 439 11.53 29.99 -62.33
CA ALA A 439 12.30 29.76 -61.11
C ALA A 439 11.97 28.35 -60.60
N MET A 440 13.01 27.59 -60.23
CA MET A 440 12.87 26.24 -59.67
C MET A 440 13.79 26.06 -58.48
N ASP A 441 13.33 25.37 -57.45
CA ASP A 441 14.14 24.96 -56.31
C ASP A 441 15.06 23.77 -56.66
N THR A 442 15.95 23.38 -55.75
CA THR A 442 16.84 22.21 -55.91
C THR A 442 16.55 21.07 -54.94
N GLY A 443 15.42 21.10 -54.22
CA GLY A 443 15.11 20.21 -53.10
C GLY A 443 14.77 18.76 -53.49
N LYS A 444 14.32 18.52 -54.73
CA LYS A 444 13.90 17.19 -55.23
C LYS A 444 14.50 16.88 -56.61
N GLY A 445 14.43 15.63 -57.08
CA GLY A 445 15.02 15.20 -58.36
C GLY A 445 14.42 15.92 -59.60
N LEU A 446 15.19 15.99 -60.70
CA LEU A 446 14.91 16.76 -61.93
C LEU A 446 13.46 16.67 -62.47
N ALA A 447 12.75 15.56 -62.29
CA ALA A 447 11.38 15.39 -62.80
C ALA A 447 10.31 16.16 -62.00
N GLU A 448 10.53 16.39 -60.70
CA GLU A 448 9.62 17.16 -59.84
C GLU A 448 9.98 18.64 -59.80
N GLN A 449 11.24 18.99 -60.05
CA GLN A 449 11.69 20.38 -60.26
C GLN A 449 10.90 21.08 -61.38
N VAL A 450 10.48 20.34 -62.41
CA VAL A 450 9.65 20.86 -63.51
C VAL A 450 8.20 21.13 -63.07
N LYS A 451 7.70 20.45 -62.02
CA LYS A 451 6.36 20.70 -61.46
C LYS A 451 6.34 21.91 -60.52
N ASN A 452 7.43 22.14 -59.79
CA ASN A 452 7.58 23.30 -58.88
C ASN A 452 8.00 24.59 -59.60
N ALA A 453 8.30 24.49 -60.90
CA ALA A 453 8.61 25.62 -61.77
C ALA A 453 7.49 26.66 -61.76
N GLN A 454 7.74 27.85 -61.18
CA GLN A 454 6.82 28.98 -61.30
C GLN A 454 7.14 29.76 -62.58
N PRO A 455 6.21 29.84 -63.56
CA PRO A 455 6.41 30.61 -64.76
C PRO A 455 6.21 32.11 -64.51
N ASN A 456 6.95 32.95 -65.22
CA ASN A 456 6.75 34.38 -65.22
C ASN A 456 7.06 34.95 -66.60
N SER A 457 6.33 35.96 -67.06
CA SER A 457 6.64 36.65 -68.31
C SER A 457 7.34 37.96 -68.03
N ILE A 458 8.49 38.17 -68.66
CA ILE A 458 9.15 39.47 -68.71
C ILE A 458 8.95 40.09 -70.09
N ARG A 459 8.60 41.38 -70.12
CA ARG A 459 8.62 42.18 -71.34
C ARG A 459 9.88 43.03 -71.37
N ILE A 460 10.52 43.08 -72.53
CA ILE A 460 11.72 43.87 -72.78
C ILE A 460 11.39 44.80 -73.93
N ALA A 461 11.39 46.09 -73.64
CA ALA A 461 11.13 47.14 -74.62
C ALA A 461 12.37 48.03 -74.78
N TYR A 462 12.43 48.81 -75.85
CA TYR A 462 13.52 49.76 -76.03
C TYR A 462 13.32 50.98 -75.13
N SER A 463 14.37 51.42 -74.46
CA SER A 463 14.33 52.66 -73.68
C SER A 463 14.38 53.84 -74.64
N ARG A 464 13.43 54.77 -74.56
CA ARG A 464 13.44 56.03 -75.33
C ARG A 464 14.20 57.14 -74.59
N ILE A 465 15.26 56.77 -73.87
CA ILE A 465 16.00 57.66 -72.97
C ILE A 465 17.29 58.07 -73.67
N GLU A 466 17.36 59.33 -74.10
CA GLU A 466 18.60 59.94 -74.58
C GLU A 466 19.68 59.83 -73.50
N ALA A 467 20.93 59.63 -73.92
CA ALA A 467 22.09 59.38 -73.04
C ALA A 467 22.33 60.46 -71.95
N SER A 468 21.59 61.57 -71.96
CA SER A 468 21.61 62.64 -70.95
C SER A 468 20.84 62.37 -69.65
N GLU A 469 20.00 61.33 -69.56
CA GLU A 469 19.19 61.05 -68.35
C GLU A 469 19.70 59.90 -67.47
N LYS A 470 20.70 59.13 -67.92
CA LYS A 470 21.38 58.10 -67.09
C LYS A 470 21.96 58.67 -65.78
N LEU A 471 22.34 59.95 -65.77
CA LEU A 471 22.86 60.66 -64.60
C LEU A 471 21.79 61.09 -63.58
N LYS A 472 20.49 60.95 -63.88
CA LYS A 472 19.40 61.27 -62.94
C LYS A 472 18.74 60.05 -62.29
N ILE A 473 18.85 58.86 -62.89
CA ILE A 473 18.20 57.65 -62.37
C ILE A 473 19.08 56.91 -61.34
N GLU A 474 20.41 57.00 -61.42
CA GLU A 474 21.32 56.51 -60.36
C GLU A 474 21.25 57.32 -59.05
N LYS A 475 20.55 58.47 -59.05
CA LYS A 475 20.36 59.32 -57.86
C LYS A 475 19.00 59.20 -57.18
N ASN A 476 18.13 58.30 -57.64
CA ASN A 476 16.85 58.02 -56.98
C ASN A 476 16.68 56.52 -56.70
N ILE A 477 17.51 56.01 -55.78
CA ILE A 477 17.15 54.90 -54.90
C ILE A 477 16.56 55.52 -53.62
N PRO A 478 15.27 55.88 -53.54
CA PRO A 478 14.64 56.19 -52.27
C PRO A 478 14.26 54.88 -51.57
N GLU A 479 14.83 54.68 -50.37
CA GLU A 479 14.09 54.33 -49.16
C GLU A 479 12.84 53.42 -49.31
N LYS A 480 12.99 52.24 -49.90
CA LYS A 480 11.98 51.16 -49.83
C LYS A 480 12.50 49.80 -49.39
N ILE A 481 13.68 49.78 -48.76
CA ILE A 481 14.25 48.59 -48.08
C ILE A 481 14.12 48.72 -46.53
N LYS A 482 13.19 49.57 -46.05
CA LYS A 482 12.97 49.76 -44.61
C LYS A 482 11.54 49.56 -44.11
N GLU A 483 10.63 49.06 -44.95
CA GLU A 483 9.21 48.86 -44.61
C GLU A 483 8.71 47.41 -44.81
N PHE A 484 9.60 46.42 -44.64
CA PHE A 484 9.22 44.99 -44.55
C PHE A 484 9.94 44.29 -43.39
N LYS A 485 10.16 45.02 -42.29
CA LYS A 485 10.73 44.50 -41.03
C LYS A 485 9.87 44.77 -39.79
N GLU A 486 8.58 45.10 -39.96
CA GLU A 486 7.63 45.32 -38.86
C GLU A 486 6.28 44.62 -39.07
N PHE A 487 6.29 43.34 -39.47
CA PHE A 487 5.08 42.50 -39.37
C PHE A 487 5.35 41.06 -38.90
N LEU A 488 6.42 40.86 -38.12
CA LEU A 488 6.65 39.66 -37.33
C LEU A 488 7.27 40.07 -35.98
N VAL A 489 6.42 40.51 -35.05
CA VAL A 489 6.60 40.44 -33.60
C VAL A 489 5.41 39.70 -33.03
#